data_AF-T0SDQ3-F1
#
_entry.id   AF-T0SDQ3-F1
#
_cell.length_a   1.000
_cell.length_b   1.000
_cell.length_c   1.000
_cell.angle_alpha   90.00
_cell.angle_beta   90.00
_cell.angle_gamma   90.00
#
_symmetry.space_group_name_H-M   'P 1'
#
loop_
_entity.id
_entity.type
_entity.pdbx_description
1 polymer ?
#
loop_
_entity_poly.entity_id
_entity_poly.type
_entity_poly.pdbx_seq_one_letter_code
_entity_poly.pdbx_strand_id
1 'polypeptide(L)'
;MMNDFTYSNLGQKINRTAQKMGEFDFLLTLKDILKNDQFHFISEEEVIKAFCNDLKKALSKETLKEVLHEIFTIENNLAIIETKDEIDFQLPNLDHFYRSLSPVLLRAIWENLEGVDDRDQVLHGWLESIRIAIEEELYIWQEKII
;
A
#
# COMPACT_ATOMS: atom_id res chain seq x y z
N MET A 1 -48.19 -7.30 -19.82
CA MET A 1 -48.33 -6.67 -18.50
C MET A 1 -47.81 -7.68 -17.48
N MET A 2 -46.54 -7.55 -17.10
CA MET A 2 -46.07 -6.93 -15.84
C MET A 2 -46.47 -7.80 -14.64
N ASN A 3 -45.60 -8.73 -14.24
CA ASN A 3 -44.56 -8.60 -13.20
C ASN A 3 -45.14 -8.29 -11.82
N ASP A 4 -44.99 -9.23 -10.88
CA ASP A 4 -44.48 -8.95 -9.54
C ASP A 4 -44.28 -10.26 -8.77
N PHE A 5 -43.11 -10.88 -8.97
CA PHE A 5 -42.53 -11.81 -8.01
C PHE A 5 -41.44 -11.06 -7.23
N THR A 6 -41.81 -10.62 -6.03
CA THR A 6 -41.11 -10.92 -4.76
C THR A 6 -39.57 -11.01 -4.75
N TYR A 7 -38.87 -10.06 -5.37
CA TYR A 7 -37.41 -9.88 -5.18
C TYR A 7 -37.08 -8.42 -4.82
N SER A 8 -37.71 -7.90 -3.76
CA SER A 8 -37.49 -6.50 -3.35
C SER A 8 -36.70 -6.31 -2.04
N ASN A 9 -36.17 -7.35 -1.39
CA ASN A 9 -35.62 -7.18 -0.03
C ASN A 9 -34.25 -7.83 0.28
N LEU A 10 -33.52 -8.32 -0.72
CA LEU A 10 -32.19 -8.92 -0.48
C LEU A 10 -31.00 -8.00 -0.80
N GLY A 11 -31.19 -6.89 -1.52
CA GLY A 11 -30.12 -5.96 -1.89
C GLY A 11 -29.91 -4.76 -0.95
N GLN A 12 -30.82 -4.50 0.00
CA GLN A 12 -30.80 -3.27 0.81
C GLN A 12 -30.35 -3.44 2.27
N LYS A 13 -30.04 -4.66 2.73
CA LYS A 13 -29.71 -4.92 4.15
C LYS A 13 -28.23 -5.14 4.49
N ILE A 14 -27.33 -5.29 3.52
CA ILE A 14 -25.88 -5.37 3.82
C ILE A 14 -25.29 -3.96 4.05
N ASN A 15 -26.02 -2.91 3.65
CA ASN A 15 -25.63 -1.51 3.77
C ASN A 15 -25.84 -0.85 5.15
N ARG A 16 -26.08 -1.62 6.23
CA ARG A 16 -26.27 -1.04 7.60
C ARG A 16 -25.54 -1.75 8.74
N THR A 17 -24.87 -2.89 8.49
CA THR A 17 -24.19 -3.64 9.56
C THR A 17 -22.68 -3.37 9.64
N ALA A 18 -22.08 -2.77 8.61
CA ALA A 18 -20.66 -2.40 8.61
C ALA A 18 -20.34 -1.10 9.40
N GLN A 19 -21.33 -0.51 10.06
CA GLN A 19 -21.22 0.81 10.67
C GLN A 19 -20.91 0.80 12.18
N LYS A 20 -20.51 -0.34 12.76
CA LYS A 20 -20.12 -0.40 14.19
C LYS A 20 -18.97 -1.38 14.47
N MET A 21 -17.78 -0.79 14.60
CA MET A 21 -16.69 -1.12 15.53
C MET A 21 -16.09 -2.54 15.53
N GLY A 22 -14.77 -2.57 15.29
CA GLY A 22 -13.84 -3.31 16.14
C GLY A 22 -13.04 -4.41 15.46
N GLU A 23 -11.76 -4.11 15.25
CA GLU A 23 -10.62 -5.05 15.19
C GLU A 23 -10.66 -6.15 14.12
N PHE A 24 -9.70 -6.08 13.18
CA PHE A 24 -9.56 -6.90 11.97
C PHE A 24 -10.46 -6.50 10.80
N ASP A 25 -10.23 -5.28 10.30
CA ASP A 25 -10.52 -4.95 8.91
C ASP A 25 -9.86 -6.03 8.03
N PHE A 26 -10.61 -6.65 7.12
CA PHE A 26 -10.01 -7.36 6.01
C PHE A 26 -9.33 -6.30 5.16
N LEU A 27 -8.09 -5.95 5.51
CA LEU A 27 -7.32 -4.87 4.90
C LEU A 27 -7.11 -5.20 3.42
N LEU A 28 -8.00 -4.71 2.57
CA LEU A 28 -7.91 -4.80 1.12
C LEU A 28 -6.48 -4.46 0.70
N THR A 29 -5.85 -5.31 -0.11
CA THR A 29 -4.51 -5.09 -0.67
C THR A 29 -4.57 -4.78 -2.17
N LEU A 30 -3.49 -4.23 -2.74
CA LEU A 30 -3.43 -4.01 -4.19
C LEU A 30 -3.53 -5.33 -4.96
N LYS A 31 -3.06 -6.42 -4.36
CA LYS A 31 -3.20 -7.76 -4.93
C LYS A 31 -4.66 -8.23 -4.97
N ASP A 32 -5.46 -7.87 -3.98
CA ASP A 32 -6.89 -8.20 -3.94
C ASP A 32 -7.66 -7.40 -5.00
N ILE A 33 -7.30 -6.13 -5.15
CA ILE A 33 -7.80 -5.26 -6.23
C ILE A 33 -7.53 -5.89 -7.60
N LEU A 34 -6.31 -6.36 -7.85
CA LEU A 34 -5.94 -6.96 -9.13
C LEU A 34 -6.73 -8.23 -9.46
N LYS A 35 -7.17 -8.98 -8.44
CA LYS A 35 -7.97 -10.20 -8.56
C LYS A 35 -9.47 -9.95 -8.66
N ASN A 36 -9.93 -8.71 -8.47
CA ASN A 36 -11.34 -8.39 -8.50
C ASN A 36 -11.84 -8.40 -9.96
N ASP A 37 -12.79 -9.30 -10.26
CA ASP A 37 -13.45 -9.40 -11.57
C ASP A 37 -14.24 -8.13 -11.94
N GLN A 38 -14.51 -7.25 -10.96
CA GLN A 38 -15.21 -5.98 -11.10
C GLN A 38 -14.27 -4.78 -10.98
N PHE A 39 -13.05 -4.89 -11.51
CA PHE A 39 -12.02 -3.85 -11.43
C PHE A 39 -12.50 -2.45 -11.90
N HIS A 40 -13.34 -2.39 -12.93
CA HIS A 40 -13.96 -1.15 -13.42
C HIS A 40 -14.75 -0.33 -12.39
N PHE A 41 -15.18 -0.94 -11.28
CA PHE A 41 -15.96 -0.25 -10.24
C PHE A 41 -15.09 0.23 -9.09
N ILE A 42 -13.77 0.05 -9.16
CA ILE A 42 -12.89 0.44 -8.08
C ILE A 42 -12.70 1.95 -8.03
N SER A 43 -12.84 2.50 -6.84
CA SER A 43 -12.61 3.92 -6.59
C SER A 43 -11.14 4.23 -6.30
N GLU A 44 -10.73 5.48 -6.54
CA GLU A 44 -9.42 6.01 -6.15
C GLU A 44 -9.15 5.79 -4.65
N GLU A 45 -10.16 6.04 -3.81
CA GLU A 45 -10.08 5.85 -2.36
C GLU A 45 -9.78 4.40 -1.97
N GLU A 46 -10.38 3.42 -2.65
CA GLU A 46 -10.10 1.99 -2.41
C GLU A 46 -8.67 1.62 -2.79
N VAL A 47 -8.16 2.16 -3.91
CA VAL A 47 -6.76 1.94 -4.32
C VAL A 47 -5.79 2.57 -3.32
N ILE A 48 -6.05 3.80 -2.87
CA ILE A 48 -5.21 4.48 -1.88
C ILE A 48 -5.23 3.71 -0.54
N LYS A 49 -6.40 3.26 -0.08
CA LYS A 49 -6.50 2.43 1.13
C LYS A 49 -5.71 1.14 1.00
N ALA A 50 -5.81 0.47 -0.14
CA ALA A 50 -5.09 -0.77 -0.39
C ALA A 50 -3.57 -0.57 -0.43
N PHE A 51 -3.12 0.48 -1.10
CA PHE A 51 -1.71 0.90 -1.08
C PHE A 51 -1.22 1.17 0.35
N CYS A 52 -1.97 1.93 1.15
CA CYS A 52 -1.64 2.20 2.55
C CYS A 52 -1.58 0.91 3.39
N ASN A 53 -2.47 -0.05 3.13
CA ASN A 53 -2.46 -1.33 3.83
C ASN A 53 -1.24 -2.17 3.50
N ASP A 54 -0.83 -2.20 2.23
CA ASP A 54 0.39 -2.89 1.82
C ASP A 54 1.64 -2.22 2.41
N LEU A 55 1.69 -0.89 2.50
CA LEU A 55 2.77 -0.18 3.19
C LEU A 55 2.83 -0.50 4.70
N LYS A 56 1.68 -0.56 5.38
CA LYS A 56 1.61 -1.00 6.80
C LYS A 56 2.11 -2.44 6.96
N LYS A 57 1.83 -3.31 5.99
CA LYS A 57 2.35 -4.68 5.96
C LYS A 57 3.86 -4.72 5.71
N ALA A 58 4.41 -3.78 4.95
CA ALA A 58 5.86 -3.64 4.82
C ALA A 58 6.51 -3.21 6.15
N LEU A 59 5.90 -2.26 6.88
CA LEU A 59 6.40 -1.82 8.20
C LEU A 59 6.41 -2.93 9.25
N SER A 60 5.51 -3.91 9.18
CA SER A 60 5.46 -5.00 10.16
C SER A 60 6.53 -6.08 9.95
N LYS A 61 7.35 -5.98 8.90
CA LYS A 61 8.46 -6.92 8.66
C LYS A 61 9.65 -6.63 9.56
N GLU A 62 10.43 -7.66 9.85
CA GLU A 62 11.56 -7.56 10.78
C GLU A 62 12.88 -7.32 10.04
N THR A 63 13.02 -7.86 8.84
CA THR A 63 14.28 -7.81 8.10
C THR A 63 14.21 -6.86 6.90
N LEU A 64 15.35 -6.22 6.59
CA LEU A 64 15.49 -5.37 5.41
C LEU A 64 15.06 -6.08 4.12
N LYS A 65 15.42 -7.36 3.96
CA LYS A 65 15.07 -8.16 2.80
C LYS A 65 13.55 -8.30 2.65
N GLU A 66 12.83 -8.54 3.74
CA GLU A 66 11.38 -8.68 3.72
C GLU A 66 10.69 -7.36 3.42
N VAL A 67 11.16 -6.25 4.02
CA VAL A 67 10.62 -4.91 3.75
C VAL A 67 10.78 -4.57 2.27
N LEU A 68 11.99 -4.72 1.71
CA LEU A 68 12.26 -4.45 0.29
C LEU A 68 11.41 -5.33 -0.62
N HIS A 69 11.23 -6.61 -0.27
CA HIS A 69 10.37 -7.50 -1.04
C HIS A 69 8.91 -7.02 -1.08
N GLU A 70 8.36 -6.54 0.05
CA GLU A 70 7.00 -5.96 0.05
C GLU A 70 6.95 -4.67 -0.77
N ILE A 71 7.95 -3.79 -0.69
CA ILE A 71 8.02 -2.56 -1.50
C ILE A 71 8.01 -2.88 -3.00
N PHE A 72 8.86 -3.80 -3.46
CA PHE A 72 8.86 -4.22 -4.86
C PHE A 72 7.56 -4.90 -5.29
N THR A 73 6.90 -5.61 -4.37
CA THR A 73 5.59 -6.19 -4.64
C THR A 73 4.53 -5.11 -4.84
N ILE A 74 4.56 -4.05 -4.03
CA ILE A 74 3.67 -2.88 -4.15
C ILE A 74 3.88 -2.21 -5.51
N GLU A 75 5.13 -1.89 -5.88
CA GLU A 75 5.44 -1.29 -7.17
C GLU A 75 4.93 -2.11 -8.35
N ASN A 76 5.20 -3.41 -8.32
CA ASN A 76 4.77 -4.29 -9.40
C ASN A 76 3.23 -4.35 -9.49
N ASN A 77 2.53 -4.37 -8.35
CA ASN A 77 1.07 -4.34 -8.36
C ASN A 77 0.55 -3.01 -8.92
N LEU A 78 1.12 -1.88 -8.51
CA LEU A 78 0.75 -0.56 -9.04
C LEU A 78 1.00 -0.46 -10.54
N ALA A 79 2.13 -0.96 -11.04
CA ALA A 79 2.43 -0.99 -12.46
C ALA A 79 1.41 -1.83 -13.25
N ILE A 80 1.00 -3.00 -12.72
CA ILE A 80 -0.05 -3.81 -13.36
C ILE A 80 -1.39 -3.06 -13.35
N ILE A 81 -1.74 -2.41 -12.24
CA ILE A 81 -2.95 -1.58 -12.13
C ILE A 81 -2.92 -0.46 -13.18
N GLU A 82 -1.78 0.23 -13.35
CA GLU A 82 -1.60 1.30 -14.33
C GLU A 82 -1.78 0.84 -15.78
N THR A 83 -1.44 -0.43 -16.09
CA THR A 83 -1.65 -1.00 -17.44
C THR A 83 -3.11 -1.35 -17.75
N LYS A 84 -4.02 -1.28 -16.77
CA LYS A 84 -5.45 -1.50 -17.01
C LYS A 84 -6.07 -0.19 -17.51
N ASP A 85 -6.55 -0.19 -18.75
CA ASP A 85 -7.16 0.96 -19.47
C ASP A 85 -8.45 1.53 -18.81
N GLU A 86 -8.75 1.15 -17.58
CA GLU A 86 -10.05 1.29 -16.92
C GLU A 86 -10.02 2.33 -15.78
N ILE A 87 -8.85 2.92 -15.50
CA ILE A 87 -8.65 3.87 -14.40
C ILE A 87 -8.57 5.29 -14.96
N ASP A 88 -9.44 6.17 -14.45
CA ASP A 88 -9.50 7.59 -14.80
C ASP A 88 -8.89 8.53 -13.73
N PHE A 89 -8.30 7.96 -12.68
CA PHE A 89 -7.69 8.68 -11.56
C PHE A 89 -6.18 8.46 -11.46
N GLN A 90 -5.52 9.31 -10.67
CA GLN A 90 -4.08 9.21 -10.46
C GLN A 90 -3.76 8.11 -9.44
N LEU A 91 -2.93 7.15 -9.84
CA LEU A 91 -2.49 6.09 -8.93
C LEU A 91 -1.47 6.57 -7.90
N PRO A 92 -1.46 5.95 -6.69
CA PRO A 92 -0.32 6.02 -5.80
C PRO A 92 0.96 5.59 -6.49
N ASN A 93 2.09 6.20 -6.09
CA ASN A 93 3.42 5.80 -6.55
C ASN A 93 4.44 6.02 -5.42
N LEU A 94 5.65 5.54 -5.62
CA LEU A 94 6.75 5.59 -4.65
C LEU A 94 7.83 6.62 -5.05
N ASP A 95 7.50 7.59 -5.89
CA ASP A 95 8.48 8.59 -6.34
C ASP A 95 9.00 9.44 -5.17
N HIS A 96 8.11 9.83 -4.26
CA HIS A 96 8.49 10.59 -3.08
C HIS A 96 9.36 9.74 -2.15
N PHE A 97 8.89 8.54 -1.81
CA PHE A 97 9.65 7.52 -1.07
C PHE A 97 11.10 7.36 -1.58
N TYR A 98 11.32 7.19 -2.88
CA TYR A 98 12.68 7.05 -3.39
C TYR A 98 13.50 8.32 -3.34
N ARG A 99 12.88 9.48 -3.58
CA ARG A 99 13.57 10.78 -3.51
C ARG A 99 14.00 11.11 -2.09
N SER A 100 13.20 10.79 -1.08
CA SER A 100 13.57 11.02 0.33
C SER A 100 14.60 10.00 0.83
N LEU A 101 14.48 8.74 0.42
CA LEU A 101 15.32 7.65 0.91
C LEU A 101 16.73 7.65 0.31
N SER A 102 16.88 7.94 -0.99
CA SER A 102 18.16 7.75 -1.69
C SER A 102 19.35 8.54 -1.11
N PRO A 103 19.22 9.82 -0.71
CA PRO A 103 20.33 10.53 -0.04
C PRO A 103 20.74 9.89 1.29
N VAL A 104 19.78 9.36 2.05
CA VAL A 104 20.01 8.75 3.37
C VAL A 104 20.80 7.46 3.21
N LEU A 105 20.41 6.61 2.26
CA LEU A 105 21.13 5.36 1.97
C LEU A 105 22.56 5.61 1.49
N LEU A 106 22.76 6.60 0.61
CA LEU A 106 24.09 6.97 0.12
C LEU A 106 24.99 7.46 1.26
N ARG A 107 24.45 8.24 2.19
CA ARG A 107 25.17 8.70 3.37
C ARG A 107 25.54 7.55 4.30
N ALA A 108 24.60 6.65 4.56
CA ALA A 108 24.84 5.46 5.37
C ALA A 108 25.94 4.56 4.77
N ILE A 109 25.99 4.43 3.44
CA ILE A 109 27.11 3.73 2.76
C ILE A 109 28.42 4.48 3.01
N TRP A 110 28.46 5.78 2.68
CA TRP A 110 29.66 6.59 2.74
C TRP A 110 30.32 6.57 4.12
N GLU A 111 29.53 6.75 5.18
CA GLU A 111 30.00 6.77 6.58
C GLU A 111 30.62 5.43 7.02
N ASN A 112 30.35 4.34 6.31
CA ASN A 112 30.79 2.98 6.66
C ASN A 112 31.78 2.38 5.65
N LEU A 113 32.24 3.14 4.65
CA LEU A 113 33.21 2.66 3.65
C LEU A 113 34.59 2.35 4.24
N GLU A 114 34.96 2.97 5.36
CA GLU A 114 36.29 2.83 5.97
C GLU A 114 36.37 1.74 7.06
N GLY A 115 35.23 1.16 7.48
CA GLY A 115 35.14 0.14 8.53
C GLY A 115 34.60 -1.20 8.00
N VAL A 116 35.43 -2.24 7.99
CA VAL A 116 35.07 -3.58 7.47
C VAL A 116 34.13 -4.36 8.42
N ASP A 117 33.97 -3.91 9.67
CA ASP A 117 33.29 -4.67 10.74
C ASP A 117 31.82 -4.30 11.00
N ASP A 118 31.23 -3.29 10.34
CA ASP A 118 29.90 -2.77 10.72
C ASP A 118 28.77 -3.03 9.71
N ARG A 119 28.87 -4.10 8.92
CA ARG A 119 27.83 -4.49 7.94
C ARG A 119 26.44 -4.55 8.58
N ASP A 120 26.31 -5.15 9.75
CA ASP A 120 25.02 -5.31 10.41
C ASP A 120 24.45 -3.97 10.88
N GLN A 121 25.31 -3.04 11.31
CA GLN A 121 24.90 -1.68 11.67
C GLN A 121 24.43 -0.89 10.44
N VAL A 122 25.09 -1.03 9.29
CA VAL A 122 24.66 -0.42 8.02
C VAL A 122 23.29 -0.94 7.61
N LEU A 123 23.10 -2.27 7.64
CA LEU A 123 21.82 -2.88 7.26
C LEU A 123 20.69 -2.49 8.22
N HIS A 124 20.99 -2.34 9.51
CA HIS A 124 20.03 -1.81 10.48
C HIS A 124 19.70 -0.34 10.19
N GLY A 125 20.69 0.51 9.92
CA GLY A 125 20.46 1.91 9.56
C GLY A 125 19.63 2.06 8.28
N TRP A 126 19.84 1.19 7.30
CA TRP A 126 19.01 1.15 6.08
C TRP A 126 17.57 0.75 6.38
N LEU A 127 17.38 -0.29 7.20
CA LEU A 127 16.05 -0.74 7.60
C LEU A 127 15.28 0.39 8.29
N GLU A 128 15.88 1.07 9.26
CA GLU A 128 15.25 2.20 9.95
C GLU A 128 14.96 3.36 9.01
N SER A 129 15.89 3.68 8.11
CA SER A 129 15.67 4.75 7.11
C SER A 129 14.49 4.43 6.19
N ILE A 130 14.35 3.16 5.76
CA ILE A 130 13.21 2.71 4.96
C ILE A 130 11.91 2.79 5.75
N ARG A 131 11.90 2.40 7.03
CA ARG A 131 10.71 2.50 7.88
C ARG A 131 10.21 3.94 7.97
N ILE A 132 11.12 4.88 8.24
CA ILE A 132 10.80 6.31 8.29
C ILE A 132 10.20 6.79 6.95
N ALA A 133 10.84 6.42 5.83
CA ALA A 133 10.34 6.81 4.52
C ALA A 133 8.96 6.20 4.21
N ILE A 134 8.67 4.97 4.66
CA ILE A 134 7.33 4.36 4.54
C ILE A 134 6.31 5.11 5.41
N GLU A 135 6.67 5.51 6.63
CA GLU A 135 5.79 6.28 7.52
C GLU A 135 5.43 7.66 6.92
N GLU A 136 6.41 8.34 6.34
CA GLU A 136 6.19 9.60 5.60
C GLU A 136 5.25 9.38 4.40
N GLU A 137 5.47 8.32 3.63
CA GLU A 137 4.63 7.99 2.48
C GLU A 137 3.18 7.67 2.93
N LEU A 138 3.01 6.91 4.01
CA LEU A 138 1.71 6.65 4.62
C LEU A 138 0.99 7.93 5.01
N TYR A 139 1.70 8.88 5.61
CA TYR A 139 1.13 10.17 6.01
C TYR A 139 0.62 10.94 4.78
N ILE A 140 1.43 11.06 3.73
CA ILE A 140 1.09 11.77 2.48
C ILE A 140 -0.17 11.21 1.83
N TRP A 141 -0.29 9.89 1.74
CA TRP A 141 -1.43 9.28 1.06
C TRP A 141 -2.68 9.18 1.93
N GLN A 142 -2.54 9.07 3.25
CA GLN A 142 -3.68 9.14 4.16
C GLN A 142 -4.31 10.53 4.20
N GLU A 143 -3.53 11.61 4.05
CA GLU A 143 -4.10 12.97 3.96
C GLU A 143 -5.04 13.16 2.74
N LYS A 144 -4.86 12.39 1.67
CA LYS A 144 -5.69 12.49 0.46
C LYS A 144 -7.07 11.86 0.57
N ILE A 145 -7.30 11.05 1.60
CA ILE A 145 -8.57 10.34 1.84
C ILE A 145 -9.38 10.91 3.03
N ILE A 146 -8.91 12.02 3.63
CA ILE A 146 -9.56 12.70 4.77
C ILE A 146 -10.53 13.79 4.28
#